data_AF-A0A090VE51-F1
#
_entry.id   AF-A0A090VE51-F1
#
_cell.length_a   1.000
_cell.length_b   1.000
_cell.length_c   1.000
_cell.angle_alpha   90.00
_cell.angle_beta   90.00
_cell.angle_gamma   90.00
#
_symmetry.space_group_name_H-M   'P 1'
#
loop_
_entity.id
_entity.type
_entity.pdbx_description
1 polymer ?
#
loop_
_entity_poly.entity_id
_entity_poly.type
_entity_poly.pdbx_seq_one_letter_code
_entity_poly.pdbx_strand_id
1 'polypeptide(L)' 'MITEQGLNTRIEIDGGVTDKNIQKLVEAGADVFVAGSHVFKSDNQVETIKQLKALANS' A
#
# COMPACT_ATOMS: atom_id res chain seq x y z
N MET A 1 21.89 -0.66 -1.46
CA MET A 1 21.85 0.71 -0.88
C MET A 1 21.14 0.78 0.48
N ILE A 2 19.88 0.34 0.66
CA ILE A 2 19.23 0.34 2.01
C ILE A 2 19.70 -0.86 2.85
N THR A 3 19.52 -2.08 2.34
CA THR A 3 19.88 -3.32 3.03
C THR A 3 21.38 -3.41 3.31
N GLU A 4 22.21 -3.06 2.33
CA GLU A 4 23.68 -3.03 2.46
C GLU A 4 24.18 -2.11 3.58
N GLN A 5 23.43 -1.05 3.91
CA GLN A 5 23.78 -0.07 4.94
C GLN A 5 23.09 -0.35 6.29
N GLY A 6 22.26 -1.40 6.39
CA GLY A 6 21.55 -1.75 7.62
C GLY A 6 20.57 -0.68 8.10
N LEU A 7 19.99 0.12 7.18
CA LEU A 7 19.10 1.22 7.53
C LEU A 7 17.67 0.72 7.82
N ASN A 8 17.04 1.31 8.85
CA ASN A 8 15.62 1.10 9.16
C ASN A 8 14.75 2.09 8.36
N THR A 9 14.66 1.87 7.05
CA THR A 9 13.91 2.73 6.12
C THR A 9 12.58 2.08 5.75
N ARG A 10 11.51 2.89 5.68
CA ARG A 10 10.24 2.47 5.09
C ARG A 10 10.21 2.76 3.59
N ILE A 11 9.64 1.86 2.80
CA ILE A 11 9.46 1.99 1.37
C ILE A 11 8.00 2.38 1.08
N GLU A 12 7.80 3.56 0.51
CA GLU A 12 6.48 4.05 0.10
C GLU A 12 6.25 3.85 -1.41
N ILE A 13 5.02 3.46 -1.77
CA ILE A 13 4.54 3.44 -3.16
C ILE A 13 3.42 4.47 -3.32
N ASP A 14 3.65 5.46 -4.19
CA ASP A 14 2.66 6.46 -4.61
C ASP A 14 2.38 6.33 -6.11
N GLY A 15 1.09 6.20 -6.43
CA GLY A 15 0.59 6.03 -7.79
C GLY A 15 -0.04 4.67 -8.04
N GLY A 16 -1.35 4.68 -8.32
CA GLY A 16 -2.06 3.49 -8.81
C GLY A 16 -2.23 2.36 -7.80
N VAL A 17 -2.11 2.61 -6.49
CA VAL A 17 -2.39 1.60 -5.45
C VAL A 17 -3.91 1.33 -5.39
N THR A 18 -4.27 0.06 -5.49
CA THR A 18 -5.65 -0.46 -5.46
C THR A 18 -5.71 -1.81 -4.75
N ASP A 19 -6.92 -2.30 -4.47
CA ASP A 19 -7.18 -3.67 -4.03
C ASP A 19 -6.62 -4.77 -4.96
N LYS A 20 -6.40 -4.45 -6.24
CA LYS A 20 -5.89 -5.42 -7.24
C LYS A 20 -4.37 -5.63 -7.20
N ASN A 21 -3.61 -4.70 -6.64
CA ASN A 21 -2.14 -4.75 -6.68
C ASN A 21 -1.46 -4.62 -5.33
N ILE A 22 -2.16 -4.17 -4.27
CA ILE A 22 -1.53 -3.91 -2.96
C ILE A 22 -0.81 -5.13 -2.38
N GLN A 23 -1.35 -6.35 -2.53
CA GLN A 23 -0.69 -7.57 -2.07
C GLN A 23 0.65 -7.81 -2.77
N LYS A 24 0.72 -7.61 -4.09
CA LYS A 24 1.98 -7.75 -4.85
C LYS A 24 3.02 -6.71 -4.44
N LEU A 25 2.57 -5.52 -4.04
CA LEU A 25 3.47 -4.46 -3.55
C LEU A 25 4.02 -4.81 -2.16
N VAL A 26 3.20 -5.41 -1.29
CA VAL A 26 3.65 -5.97 0.00
C VAL A 26 4.68 -7.08 -0.23
N GLU A 27 4.39 -8.03 -1.12
CA GLU A 27 5.32 -9.11 -1.47
C GLU A 27 6.64 -8.58 -2.05
N ALA A 28 6.61 -7.45 -2.74
CA ALA A 28 7.79 -6.77 -3.26
C ALA A 28 8.59 -5.99 -2.19
N GLY A 29 8.08 -5.88 -0.96
CA GLY A 29 8.77 -5.26 0.18
C GLY A 29 8.40 -3.80 0.45
N ALA A 30 7.25 -3.31 -0.03
CA ALA A 30 6.75 -1.98 0.33
C ALA A 30 6.06 -1.99 1.71
N ASP A 31 6.23 -0.89 2.45
CA ASP A 31 5.71 -0.71 3.82
C ASP A 31 4.54 0.29 3.88
N VAL A 32 4.55 1.28 2.99
CA VAL A 32 3.61 2.42 3.01
C VAL A 32 2.98 2.58 1.64
N PHE A 33 1.68 2.86 1.60
CA PHE A 33 0.91 2.90 0.37
C PHE A 33 0.04 4.15 0.29
N VAL A 34 0.15 4.89 -0.82
CA VAL A 34 -0.68 6.06 -1.09
C VAL A 34 -1.77 5.68 -2.09
N ALA A 35 -3.01 5.56 -1.60
CA ALA A 35 -4.19 5.24 -2.40
C ALA A 35 -5.13 6.45 -2.47
N GLY A 36 -4.86 7.39 -3.39
CA GLY A 36 -5.67 8.60 -3.57
C GLY A 36 -6.98 8.32 -4.31
N SER A 37 -6.93 8.27 -5.63
CA SER A 37 -8.13 8.17 -6.49
C SER A 37 -8.97 6.92 -6.21
N HIS A 38 -8.35 5.81 -5.83
CA HIS A 38 -9.05 4.57 -5.49
C HIS A 38 -9.92 4.74 -4.23
N VAL A 39 -9.45 5.46 -3.21
CA VAL A 39 -10.24 5.77 -2.02
C VAL A 39 -11.26 6.86 -2.33
N PHE A 40 -10.84 8.03 -2.82
CA PHE A 40 -11.72 9.19 -2.94
C PHE A 40 -12.84 9.06 -3.98
N LYS A 41 -12.70 8.16 -4.96
CA LYS A 41 -13.76 7.85 -5.93
C LYS A 41 -14.64 6.67 -5.54
N SER A 42 -14.38 6.01 -4.41
CA SER A 42 -15.22 4.92 -3.92
C SER A 42 -16.52 5.45 -3.31
N ASP A 43 -17.59 4.65 -3.43
CA ASP A 43 -18.88 4.98 -2.82
C ASP A 43 -18.81 4.96 -1.28
N ASN A 44 -17.93 4.14 -0.71
CA ASN A 44 -17.71 4.04 0.73
C ASN A 44 -16.20 3.97 1.05
N GLN A 45 -15.64 5.14 1.32
CA GLN A 45 -14.22 5.34 1.60
C GLN A 45 -13.75 4.54 2.82
N VAL A 46 -14.59 4.44 3.86
CA VAL A 46 -14.25 3.71 5.09
C VAL A 46 -14.09 2.23 4.80
N GLU A 47 -15.01 1.64 4.04
CA GLU A 47 -14.93 0.23 3.65
C GLU A 47 -13.76 -0.03 2.69
N THR A 48 -13.51 0.87 1.72
CA THR A 48 -12.34 0.76 0.84
C THR A 48 -11.03 0.79 1.62
N ILE A 49 -10.89 1.69 2.61
CA ILE A 49 -9.70 1.73 3.48
C ILE A 49 -9.57 0.45 4.29
N LYS A 50 -10.67 -0.09 4.85
CA LYS A 50 -10.65 -1.37 5.59
C LYS A 50 -10.20 -2.52 4.69
N GLN A 51 -10.71 -2.60 3.47
CA GLN A 51 -10.33 -3.64 2.51
C GLN A 51 -8.85 -3.55 2.14
N LEU A 52 -8.35 -2.36 1.81
CA LEU A 52 -6.92 -2.15 1.52
C LEU A 52 -6.05 -2.57 2.72
N LYS A 53 -6.43 -2.20 3.95
CA LYS A 53 -5.71 -2.62 5.16
C LYS A 53 -5.75 -4.13 5.37
N ALA A 54 -6.88 -4.78 5.09
CA ALA A 54 -6.98 -6.24 5.24
C ALA A 54 -6.06 -6.95 4.24
N LEU A 55 -6.04 -6.49 2.98
CA LEU A 55 -5.16 -7.03 1.93
C LEU A 55 -3.67 -6.74 2.18
N ALA A 56 -3.35 -5.59 2.78
CA ALA A 56 -1.96 -5.23 3.07
C ALA A 56 -1.37 -5.98 4.28
N ASN A 57 -2.21 -6.48 5.19
CA ASN A 57 -1.80 -7.18 6.41
C ASN A 57 -2.10 -8.69 6.37
N SER A 58 -2.46 -9.24 5.20
CA SER A 58 -2.80 -10.66 5.01
C SER A 58 -1.59 -11.55 4.82
#